data_AF-A0A971PA41-F1
#
_entry.id   AF-A0A971PA41-F1
#
_cell.length_a   1.000
_cell.length_b   1.000
_cell.length_c   1.000
_cell.angle_alpha   90.00
_cell.angle_beta   90.00
_cell.angle_gamma   90.00
#
_symmetry.space_group_name_H-M   'P 1'
#
loop_
_entity.id
_entity.type
_entity.pdbx_description
1 polymer ?
#
loop_
_entity_poly.entity_id
_entity_poly.type
_entity_poly.pdbx_seq_one_letter_code
_entity_poly.pdbx_strand_id
1 'polypeptide(L)'
;MVYDANNPIEFISQSSKMPDPMEEISPDVTKMSKTLDRFMLITEAMWHLMREKGYTDDELRLKILELDRPEAEKIALSAEKDQPICPQCNKTLQKTEGIVSRCIYCGFEMIGDPFDTL
;
A
#
# COMPACT_ATOMS: atom_id res chain seq x y z
N MET A 1 44.17 -61.14 -36.71
CA MET A 1 43.49 -60.75 -35.47
C MET A 1 44.50 -60.80 -34.36
N VAL A 2 44.95 -59.65 -33.89
CA VAL A 2 45.79 -59.55 -32.69
C VAL A 2 45.13 -58.47 -31.85
N TYR A 3 44.46 -58.89 -30.78
CA TYR A 3 43.88 -58.01 -29.78
C TYR A 3 44.96 -57.76 -28.74
N ASP A 4 45.34 -56.49 -28.58
CA ASP A 4 46.30 -56.06 -27.56
C ASP A 4 45.58 -55.98 -26.21
N ALA A 5 45.98 -56.84 -25.28
CA ALA A 5 45.33 -57.05 -23.99
C ALA A 5 45.82 -56.10 -22.88
N ASN A 6 46.61 -55.08 -23.22
CA ASN A 6 47.31 -54.24 -22.23
C ASN A 6 47.04 -52.74 -22.33
N ASN A 7 45.88 -52.32 -22.86
CA ASN A 7 45.47 -50.92 -22.75
C ASN A 7 44.36 -50.79 -21.70
N PRO A 8 44.70 -50.57 -20.41
CA PRO A 8 43.69 -50.29 -19.40
C PRO A 8 42.98 -48.99 -19.77
N ILE A 9 41.66 -49.06 -19.97
CA ILE A 9 40.82 -47.88 -20.09
C ILE A 9 40.95 -47.12 -18.77
N GLU A 10 41.71 -46.03 -18.76
CA GLU A 10 41.70 -45.08 -17.67
C GLU A 10 40.29 -44.51 -17.57
N PHE A 11 39.54 -44.98 -16.56
CA PHE A 11 38.26 -44.41 -16.21
C PHE A 11 38.55 -43.05 -15.58
N ILE A 12 38.63 -42.01 -16.44
CA ILE A 12 38.69 -40.63 -16.00
C ILE A 12 37.36 -40.35 -15.28
N SER A 13 37.33 -40.59 -13.97
CA SER A 13 36.27 -40.08 -13.09
C SER A 13 36.49 -38.58 -12.94
N GLN A 14 36.21 -37.83 -13.99
CA GLN A 14 35.94 -36.40 -13.85
C GLN A 14 34.62 -36.30 -13.09
N SER A 15 34.70 -36.39 -11.77
CA SER A 15 33.70 -35.84 -10.88
C SER A 15 33.77 -34.33 -11.03
N SER A 16 33.20 -33.80 -12.11
CA SER A 16 32.86 -32.40 -12.22
C SER A 16 31.86 -32.13 -11.10
N LYS A 17 32.38 -31.56 -10.02
CA LYS A 17 31.59 -31.08 -8.89
C LYS A 17 30.64 -30.02 -9.47
N MET A 18 29.40 -30.39 -9.74
CA MET A 18 28.37 -29.40 -10.06
C MET A 18 28.23 -28.53 -8.82
N PRO A 19 28.30 -27.18 -8.95
CA PRO A 19 28.01 -26.34 -7.82
C PRO A 19 26.58 -26.62 -7.35
N ASP A 20 26.43 -26.79 -6.03
CA ASP A 20 25.16 -27.01 -5.37
C ASP A 20 24.18 -25.92 -5.82
N PRO A 21 22.97 -26.22 -6.33
CA PRO A 21 22.05 -25.20 -6.88
C PRO A 21 21.53 -24.17 -5.86
N MET A 22 21.96 -24.26 -4.60
CA MET A 22 21.28 -23.67 -3.45
C MET A 22 21.91 -22.38 -2.90
N GLU A 23 22.96 -21.80 -3.48
CA GLU A 23 23.61 -20.67 -2.80
C GLU A 23 24.19 -19.54 -3.67
N GLU A 24 23.40 -19.09 -4.64
CA GLU A 24 23.46 -17.67 -5.05
C GLU A 24 22.13 -17.01 -4.71
N ILE A 25 21.94 -16.67 -3.43
CA ILE A 25 20.90 -15.72 -3.03
C ILE A 25 21.21 -14.44 -3.79
N SER A 26 20.30 -14.01 -4.69
CA SER A 26 20.58 -12.85 -5.52
C SER A 26 21.00 -11.66 -4.64
N PRO A 27 22.04 -10.91 -5.01
CA PRO A 27 22.51 -9.78 -4.23
C PRO A 27 21.40 -8.74 -3.99
N ASP A 28 20.41 -8.69 -4.89
CA ASP A 28 19.22 -7.87 -4.78
C ASP A 28 18.31 -8.32 -3.63
N VAL A 29 18.09 -9.61 -3.45
CA VAL A 29 17.33 -10.16 -2.32
C VAL A 29 18.03 -9.84 -0.99
N THR A 30 19.35 -10.01 -0.91
CA THR A 30 20.11 -9.66 0.30
C THR A 30 20.06 -8.16 0.60
N LYS A 31 20.16 -7.31 -0.43
CA LYS A 31 20.04 -5.86 -0.28
C LYS A 31 18.64 -5.44 0.16
N MET A 32 17.61 -6.08 -0.39
CA MET A 32 16.22 -5.82 -0.01
C MET A 32 15.96 -6.23 1.44
N SER A 33 16.45 -7.40 1.86
CA SER A 33 16.38 -7.85 3.27
C SER A 33 16.99 -6.81 4.21
N LYS A 34 18.21 -6.35 3.94
CA LYS A 34 18.86 -5.32 4.77
C LYS A 34 18.09 -4.00 4.82
N THR A 35 17.41 -3.65 3.72
CA THR A 35 16.60 -2.43 3.65
C THR A 35 15.33 -2.59 4.50
N LEU A 36 14.70 -3.76 4.47
CA LEU A 36 13.56 -4.09 5.33
C LEU A 36 13.95 -4.09 6.81
N ASP A 37 15.07 -4.72 7.17
CA ASP A 37 15.55 -4.74 8.56
C ASP A 37 15.75 -3.32 9.11
N ARG A 38 16.35 -2.44 8.29
CA ARG A 38 16.52 -1.02 8.64
C ARG A 38 15.17 -0.31 8.79
N PHE A 39 14.22 -0.60 7.91
CA PHE A 39 12.89 0.01 7.98
C PHE A 39 12.15 -0.41 9.25
N MET A 40 12.17 -1.70 9.58
CA MET A 40 11.59 -2.26 10.80
C MET A 40 12.14 -1.56 12.04
N LEU A 41 13.47 -1.45 12.15
CA LEU A 41 14.13 -0.77 13.27
C LEU A 41 13.70 0.69 13.41
N ILE A 42 13.62 1.42 12.30
CA ILE A 42 13.17 2.82 12.30
C ILE A 42 11.72 2.92 12.74
N THR A 43 10.83 2.08 12.20
CA THR A 43 9.41 2.09 12.57
C THR A 43 9.18 1.71 14.03
N GLU A 44 9.98 0.79 14.57
CA GLU A 44 9.94 0.43 15.99
C GLU A 44 10.40 1.62 16.86
N ALA A 45 11.52 2.26 16.52
CA ALA A 45 12.00 3.44 17.23
C ALA A 45 10.96 4.58 17.21
N MET A 46 10.33 4.82 16.05
CA MET A 46 9.23 5.78 15.93
C MET A 46 8.06 5.42 16.83
N TRP A 47 7.67 4.14 16.90
CA TRP A 47 6.59 3.69 17.77
C TRP A 47 6.91 3.91 19.25
N HIS A 48 8.14 3.63 19.67
CA HIS A 48 8.58 3.93 21.04
C HIS A 48 8.46 5.43 21.38
N LEU A 49 8.93 6.32 20.51
CA LEU A 49 8.79 7.77 20.68
C LEU A 49 7.33 8.23 20.76
N MET A 50 6.43 7.58 20.01
CA MET A 50 5.00 7.88 20.07
C MET A 50 4.38 7.39 21.38
N ARG A 51 4.75 6.20 21.87
CA ARG A 51 4.28 5.72 23.17
C ARG A 51 4.73 6.60 24.32
N GLU A 52 5.94 7.15 24.26
CA GLU A 52 6.41 8.15 25.24
C GLU A 52 5.52 9.41 25.26
N LYS A 53 4.84 9.72 24.16
CA LYS A 53 3.86 10.80 24.06
C LYS A 53 2.42 10.38 24.40
N GLY A 54 2.20 9.13 24.81
CA GLY A 54 0.91 8.62 25.27
C GLY A 54 0.04 7.97 24.20
N TYR A 55 0.55 7.74 22.98
CA TYR A 55 -0.20 7.02 21.95
C TYR A 55 -0.39 5.54 22.31
N THR A 56 -1.56 5.01 21.99
CA THR A 56 -1.97 3.63 22.28
C THR A 56 -1.94 2.74 21.06
N ASP A 57 -1.80 1.42 21.26
CA ASP A 57 -1.84 0.44 20.17
C ASP A 57 -3.17 0.50 19.39
N ASP A 58 -4.28 0.86 20.06
CA ASP A 58 -5.59 1.02 19.42
C ASP A 58 -5.62 2.23 18.47
N GLU A 59 -5.03 3.36 18.88
CA GLU A 59 -4.89 4.54 18.00
C GLU A 59 -4.00 4.24 16.79
N LEU A 60 -2.91 3.50 16.99
CA LEU A 60 -2.06 3.04 15.90
C LEU A 60 -2.86 2.15 14.93
N ARG A 61 -3.63 1.20 15.45
CA ARG A 61 -4.48 0.31 14.64
C ARG A 61 -5.49 1.10 13.83
N LEU A 62 -6.18 2.05 14.46
CA LEU A 62 -7.13 2.93 13.78
C LEU A 62 -6.46 3.74 12.68
N LYS A 63 -5.25 4.26 12.94
CA LYS A 63 -4.50 5.03 11.94
C LYS A 63 -4.03 4.18 10.77
N ILE A 64 -3.62 2.93 11.01
CA ILE A 64 -3.29 1.97 9.95
C ILE A 64 -4.52 1.71 9.09
N LEU A 65 -5.67 1.42 9.69
CA LEU A 65 -6.93 1.21 8.94
C LEU A 65 -7.33 2.45 8.14
N GLU A 66 -7.12 3.65 8.69
CA GLU A 66 -7.38 4.91 7.99
C GLU A 66 -6.52 5.06 6.74
N LEU A 67 -5.23 4.72 6.84
CA LEU A 67 -4.25 4.84 5.76
C LEU A 67 -4.39 3.74 4.71
N ASP A 68 -4.71 2.52 5.14
CA ASP A 68 -4.90 1.34 4.27
C ASP A 68 -6.19 1.42 3.43
N ARG A 69 -7.10 2.34 3.76
CA ARG A 69 -8.29 2.56 2.93
C ARG A 69 -7.90 2.84 1.48
N PRO A 70 -8.50 2.12 0.50
CA PRO A 70 -8.19 2.31 -0.90
C PRO A 70 -8.45 3.75 -1.31
N GLU A 71 -7.56 4.29 -2.14
CA GLU A 71 -7.60 5.71 -2.53
C GLU A 71 -8.94 6.09 -3.19
N ALA A 72 -9.54 5.17 -3.95
CA ALA A 72 -10.87 5.35 -4.53
C ALA A 72 -11.98 5.56 -3.48
N GLU A 73 -11.88 4.92 -2.30
CA GLU A 73 -12.83 5.06 -1.20
C GLU A 73 -12.62 6.36 -0.43
N LYS A 74 -11.38 6.83 -0.29
CA LYS A 74 -11.06 8.16 0.28
C LYS A 74 -11.59 9.31 -0.58
N ILE A 75 -11.53 9.15 -1.91
CA ILE A 75 -12.09 10.11 -2.87
C ILE A 75 -13.62 10.10 -2.80
N ALA A 76 -14.25 8.91 -2.78
CA ALA A 76 -15.70 8.78 -2.66
C ALA A 76 -16.26 9.38 -1.36
N LEU A 77 -15.62 9.11 -0.20
CA LEU A 77 -16.03 9.69 1.09
C LEU A 77 -15.88 11.21 1.15
N SER A 78 -14.84 11.76 0.52
CA SER A 78 -14.66 13.22 0.43
C SER A 78 -15.78 13.85 -0.41
N ALA A 79 -16.16 13.21 -1.53
CA ALA A 79 -17.27 13.66 -2.36
C ALA A 79 -18.64 13.57 -1.66
N GLU A 80 -18.85 12.62 -0.74
CA GLU A 80 -20.07 12.52 0.06
C GLU A 80 -20.13 13.55 1.21
N LYS A 81 -19.00 13.91 1.81
CA LYS A 81 -18.95 14.88 2.92
C LYS A 81 -19.22 16.33 2.51
N ASP A 82 -18.97 16.68 1.26
CA ASP A 82 -19.17 18.04 0.75
C ASP A 82 -20.57 18.30 0.18
N GLN A 83 -21.53 17.41 0.43
CA GLN A 83 -22.92 17.66 0.01
C GLN A 83 -23.62 18.60 1.01
N PRO A 84 -23.97 19.84 0.61
CA PRO A 84 -24.54 20.80 1.54
C PRO A 84 -25.92 20.35 2.03
N ILE A 85 -26.20 20.61 3.32
CA ILE A 85 -27.47 20.25 3.97
C ILE A 85 -28.43 21.44 3.90
N CYS A 86 -29.70 21.19 3.58
CA CYS A 86 -30.75 22.20 3.54
C CYS A 86 -31.04 22.76 4.94
N PRO A 87 -30.89 24.07 5.20
CA PRO A 87 -31.16 24.66 6.52
C PRO A 87 -32.65 24.61 6.90
N GLN A 88 -33.56 24.49 5.92
CA GLN A 88 -35.00 24.49 6.16
C GLN A 88 -35.58 23.11 6.54
N CYS A 89 -35.12 22.02 5.94
CA CYS A 89 -35.67 20.68 6.15
C CYS A 89 -34.64 19.62 6.54
N ASN A 90 -33.37 20.02 6.68
CA ASN A 90 -32.24 19.19 7.08
C ASN A 90 -32.00 17.95 6.19
N LYS A 91 -32.41 18.03 4.92
CA LYS A 91 -32.11 17.03 3.88
C LYS A 91 -30.97 17.51 2.99
N THR A 92 -30.26 16.57 2.38
CA THR A 92 -29.18 16.86 1.44
C THR A 92 -29.68 17.65 0.24
N LEU A 93 -28.94 18.70 -0.13
CA LEU A 93 -29.21 19.50 -1.32
C LEU A 93 -28.58 18.84 -2.54
N GLN A 94 -29.27 18.92 -3.67
CA GLN A 94 -28.76 18.44 -4.95
C GLN A 94 -28.13 19.62 -5.68
N LYS A 95 -26.89 19.46 -6.18
CA LYS A 95 -26.31 20.42 -7.12
C LYS A 95 -27.17 20.41 -8.38
N THR A 96 -27.62 21.59 -8.80
CA THR A 96 -28.45 21.76 -10.00
C THR A 96 -27.53 22.21 -11.13
N GLU A 97 -27.68 23.43 -11.65
CA GLU A 97 -26.82 23.99 -12.69
C GLU A 97 -25.86 25.03 -12.09
N GLY A 98 -24.58 24.92 -12.46
CA GLY A 98 -23.53 25.82 -11.99
C GLY A 98 -23.32 25.75 -10.48
N ILE A 99 -23.49 26.91 -9.83
CA ILE A 99 -23.21 27.11 -8.40
C ILE A 99 -24.47 26.96 -7.53
N VAL A 100 -25.62 26.63 -8.11
CA VAL A 100 -26.90 26.60 -7.38
C VAL A 100 -27.22 25.18 -6.91
N SER A 101 -27.48 25.03 -5.62
CA SER A 101 -27.97 23.78 -5.03
C SER A 101 -29.42 23.94 -4.58
N ARG A 102 -30.27 22.95 -4.91
CA ARG A 102 -31.70 22.97 -4.63
C ARG A 102 -32.12 21.78 -3.78
N CYS A 103 -33.00 22.02 -2.83
CA CYS A 103 -33.67 20.98 -2.07
C CYS A 103 -34.84 20.43 -2.87
N ILE A 104 -34.77 19.15 -3.23
CA ILE A 104 -35.88 18.45 -3.89
C ILE A 104 -37.10 18.25 -2.98
N TYR A 105 -36.92 18.37 -1.66
CA TYR A 105 -37.97 18.09 -0.68
C TYR A 105 -38.80 19.33 -0.31
N CYS A 106 -38.14 20.44 0.02
CA CYS A 106 -38.84 21.65 0.45
C CYS A 106 -38.73 22.81 -0.55
N GLY A 107 -37.98 22.64 -1.65
CA GLY A 107 -37.80 23.67 -2.67
C GLY A 107 -36.82 24.79 -2.30
N PHE A 108 -36.12 24.70 -1.17
CA PHE A 108 -35.11 25.69 -0.77
C PHE A 108 -33.93 25.71 -1.75
N GLU A 109 -33.47 26.88 -2.12
CA GLU A 109 -32.34 27.08 -3.04
C GLU A 109 -31.22 27.82 -2.31
N MET A 110 -29.98 27.36 -2.51
CA MET A 110 -28.78 28.04 -2.03
C MET A 110 -27.80 28.24 -3.17
N ILE A 111 -27.09 29.36 -3.12
CA ILE A 111 -25.98 29.65 -4.02
C ILE A 111 -24.70 29.23 -3.30
N GLY A 112 -23.98 28.26 -3.85
CA GLY A 112 -22.68 27.77 -3.40
C GLY A 112 -21.53 28.64 -3.90
N ASP A 113 -20.29 28.23 -3.60
CA ASP A 113 -19.11 28.98 -4.00
C ASP A 113 -18.87 28.85 -5.53
N PRO A 114 -18.60 29.96 -6.24
CA PRO A 114 -18.17 29.94 -7.64
C PRO A 114 -17.00 29.02 -7.98
N PHE A 115 -16.18 28.67 -6.99
CA PHE A 115 -15.00 27.82 -7.16
C PHE A 115 -15.22 26.35 -6.76
N ASP A 116 -16.40 25.97 -6.24
CA ASP A 116 -16.74 24.58 -5.83
C ASP A 116 -16.93 23.59 -7.01
N THR A 117 -16.67 24.02 -8.24
CA THR A 117 -16.84 23.24 -9.49
C THR A 117 -15.58 23.18 -10.36
N LEU A 118 -14.44 23.67 -9.84
CA LEU A 118 -13.12 23.57 -10.48
C LEU A 118 -12.41 22.26 -10.12
#